data_AF-A0A3R6JLM7-F1
#
_entry.id   AF-A0A3R6JLM7-F1
#
_cell.length_a   1.000
_cell.length_b   1.000
_cell.length_c   1.000
_cell.angle_alpha   90.00
_cell.angle_beta   90.00
_cell.angle_gamma   90.00
#
_symmetry.space_group_name_H-M   'P 1'
#
loop_
_entity.id
_entity.type
_entity.pdbx_description
1 polymer ?
#
loop_
_entity_poly.entity_id
_entity_poly.type
_entity_poly.pdbx_seq_one_letter_code
_entity_poly.pdbx_strand_id
1 'polypeptide(L)'
;MSKETELRLHRCCFTGHRPEKLHKPEEQVKHDLEVAIQQAIADGFVTFISGMARGVDIWAAQIVLRERAKNPAIHLVAAVPYKGFESRWQAR
;
A
#
# COMPACT_ATOMS: atom_id res chain seq x y z
N MET A 1 18.53 15.23 -12.05
CA MET A 1 17.17 14.66 -12.17
C MET A 1 17.34 13.21 -12.60
N SER A 2 16.88 12.25 -11.81
CA SER A 2 16.89 10.84 -12.23
C SER A 2 15.97 10.68 -13.45
N LYS A 3 16.36 9.78 -14.37
CA LYS A 3 15.50 9.46 -15.52
C LYS A 3 14.28 8.70 -15.02
N GLU A 4 13.11 8.91 -15.61
CA GLU A 4 11.85 8.29 -15.16
C GLU A 4 11.95 6.76 -14.98
N THR A 5 12.69 6.09 -15.87
CA THR A 5 12.99 4.65 -15.78
C THR A 5 13.64 4.25 -14.47
N GLU A 6 14.58 5.05 -13.97
CA GLU A 6 15.30 4.82 -12.71
C GLU A 6 14.34 4.96 -11.52
N LEU A 7 13.46 5.96 -11.54
CA LEU A 7 12.44 6.13 -10.50
C LEU A 7 11.45 4.97 -10.44
N ARG A 8 11.11 4.36 -11.58
CA ARG A 8 10.18 3.21 -11.65
C ARG A 8 10.77 1.96 -10.99
N LEU A 9 12.10 1.80 -10.94
CA LEU A 9 12.75 0.65 -10.30
C LEU A 9 12.58 0.64 -8.78
N HIS A 10 12.32 1.80 -8.16
CA HIS A 10 12.17 1.94 -6.70
C HIS A 10 10.72 2.17 -6.26
N ARG A 11 9.76 1.91 -7.15
CA ARG A 11 8.32 2.12 -6.94
C ARG A 11 7.56 0.81 -7.02
N CYS A 12 6.69 0.54 -6.06
CA CYS A 12 5.73 -0.55 -6.17
C CYS A 12 4.30 -0.08 -5.89
N CYS A 13 3.35 -0.77 -6.50
CA CYS A 13 1.93 -0.51 -6.35
C CYS A 13 1.26 -1.65 -5.60
N PHE A 14 0.31 -1.30 -4.74
CA PHE A 14 -0.57 -2.28 -4.12
C PHE A 14 -1.86 -2.44 -4.90
N THR A 15 -2.37 -3.66 -4.91
CA THR A 15 -3.73 -3.99 -5.34
C THR A 15 -4.16 -5.25 -4.63
N GLY A 16 -5.47 -5.43 -4.45
CA GLY A 16 -5.99 -6.67 -3.90
C GLY A 16 -7.50 -6.67 -3.73
N HIS A 17 -7.98 -7.72 -3.06
CA HIS A 17 -9.40 -7.89 -2.83
C HIS A 17 -9.93 -6.95 -1.75
N ARG A 18 -11.19 -6.55 -1.90
CA ARG A 18 -11.97 -5.90 -0.84
C ARG A 18 -12.26 -6.91 0.27
N PRO A 19 -12.56 -6.47 1.52
CA PRO A 19 -12.76 -7.37 2.64
C PRO A 19 -13.84 -8.43 2.36
N GLU A 20 -14.94 -8.04 1.72
CA GLU A 20 -16.04 -8.94 1.35
C GLU A 20 -15.70 -9.98 0.28
N LYS A 21 -14.55 -9.89 -0.39
CA LYS A 21 -14.09 -10.83 -1.43
C LYS A 21 -12.85 -11.63 -1.02
N LEU A 22 -12.45 -11.57 0.25
CA LEU A 22 -11.32 -12.33 0.75
C LEU A 22 -11.73 -13.75 1.16
N HIS A 23 -10.96 -14.73 0.70
CA HIS A 23 -11.09 -16.13 1.11
C HIS A 23 -10.11 -16.52 2.23
N LYS A 24 -9.27 -15.58 2.67
CA LYS A 24 -8.32 -15.75 3.78
C LYS A 24 -8.74 -14.86 4.96
N PRO A 25 -8.43 -15.25 6.21
CA PRO A 25 -8.60 -14.36 7.36
C PRO A 25 -7.85 -13.05 7.18
N GLU A 26 -8.48 -11.94 7.56
CA GLU A 26 -7.90 -10.58 7.45
C GLU A 26 -6.51 -10.49 8.10
N GLU A 27 -6.33 -11.10 9.28
CA GLU A 27 -5.06 -11.08 10.00
C GLU A 27 -3.94 -11.83 9.26
N GLN A 28 -4.26 -12.94 8.59
CA GLN A 28 -3.29 -13.64 7.75
C GLN A 28 -2.88 -12.76 6.56
N VAL A 29 -3.83 -12.06 5.94
CA VAL A 29 -3.54 -11.16 4.82
C VAL A 29 -2.67 -9.99 5.27
N LYS A 30 -2.93 -9.40 6.43
CA LYS A 30 -2.09 -8.33 7.00
C LYS A 30 -0.68 -8.81 7.30
N HIS A 31 -0.53 -10.01 7.84
CA HIS A 31 0.78 -10.61 8.09
C HIS A 31 1.55 -10.86 6.78
N ASP A 32 0.91 -11.48 5.79
CA ASP A 32 1.49 -11.72 4.46
C ASP A 32 1.92 -10.38 3.80
N LEU A 33 1.09 -9.34 3.93
CA LEU A 33 1.41 -7.99 3.44
C LEU A 33 2.60 -7.38 4.16
N GLU A 34 2.69 -7.53 5.48
CA GLU A 34 3.80 -6.97 6.26
C GLU A 34 5.13 -7.59 5.86
N VAL A 35 5.18 -8.91 5.72
CA VAL A 35 6.37 -9.63 5.22
C VAL A 35 6.75 -9.15 3.82
N ALA A 36 5.79 -9.08 2.89
CA ALA A 36 6.06 -8.66 1.51
C ALA A 36 6.53 -7.20 1.41
N ILE A 37 5.97 -6.30 2.21
CA ILE A 37 6.36 -4.89 2.24
C ILE A 37 7.77 -4.74 2.81
N GLN A 38 8.09 -5.44 3.89
CA GLN A 38 9.44 -5.43 4.47
C GLN A 38 10.48 -5.96 3.49
N GLN A 39 10.15 -7.03 2.76
CA GLN A 39 11.03 -7.54 1.70
C GLN A 39 11.23 -6.51 0.59
N ALA A 40 10.15 -5.87 0.10
CA ALA A 40 10.27 -4.82 -0.91
C ALA A 40 11.14 -3.65 -0.44
N ILE A 41 11.03 -3.24 0.83
CA ILE A 41 11.91 -2.20 1.40
C ILE A 41 13.37 -2.68 1.38
N ALA A 42 13.64 -3.92 1.78
CA ALA A 42 14.99 -4.52 1.75
C ALA A 42 15.55 -4.59 0.32
N ASP A 43 14.70 -4.83 -0.68
CA ASP A 43 15.05 -4.86 -2.11
C ASP A 43 15.28 -3.45 -2.70
N GLY A 44 15.12 -2.39 -1.90
CA GLY A 44 15.41 -1.01 -2.29
C GLY A 44 14.22 -0.23 -2.84
N PHE A 45 12.99 -0.72 -2.65
CA PHE A 45 11.78 0.06 -2.94
C PHE A 45 11.55 1.10 -1.85
N VAL A 46 11.41 2.36 -2.25
CA VAL A 46 11.25 3.50 -1.33
C VAL A 46 9.96 4.28 -1.57
N THR A 47 9.24 4.00 -2.65
CA THR A 47 7.97 4.66 -2.95
C THR A 47 6.88 3.62 -3.18
N PHE A 48 5.80 3.74 -2.41
CA PHE A 48 4.67 2.82 -2.43
C PHE A 48 3.41 3.56 -2.86
N ILE A 49 2.62 2.97 -3.75
CA ILE A 49 1.42 3.59 -4.31
C ILE A 49 0.21 2.74 -3.94
N SER A 50 -0.76 3.34 -3.25
CA SER A 50 -2.03 2.70 -2.89
C SER A 50 -3.20 3.34 -3.63
N GLY A 51 -4.12 2.53 -4.15
CA GLY A 51 -5.38 2.99 -4.74
C GLY A 51 -6.41 3.42 -3.69
N MET A 52 -6.06 3.30 -2.40
CA MET A 52 -6.89 3.69 -1.26
C MET A 52 -8.24 2.96 -1.18
N ALA A 53 -8.43 1.81 -1.83
CA ALA A 53 -9.65 1.02 -1.71
C ALA A 53 -9.78 0.32 -0.33
N ARG A 54 -11.00 -0.02 0.08
CA ARG A 54 -11.22 -0.87 1.27
C ARG A 54 -10.49 -2.21 1.13
N GLY A 55 -9.91 -2.70 2.22
CA GLY A 55 -9.21 -3.98 2.26
C GLY A 55 -7.72 -3.81 2.04
N VAL A 56 -7.15 -4.60 1.13
CA VAL A 56 -5.71 -4.72 0.91
C VAL A 56 -5.02 -3.37 0.73
N ASP A 57 -5.56 -2.49 -0.09
CA ASP A 57 -4.97 -1.17 -0.37
C ASP A 57 -4.78 -0.31 0.90
N ILE A 58 -5.80 -0.25 1.77
CA ILE A 58 -5.74 0.49 3.04
C ILE A 58 -4.82 -0.22 4.04
N TRP A 59 -4.89 -1.55 4.16
CA TRP A 59 -4.04 -2.28 5.10
C TRP A 59 -2.55 -2.17 4.73
N ALA A 60 -2.22 -2.31 3.45
CA ALA A 60 -0.87 -2.11 2.93
C ALA A 60 -0.39 -0.67 3.17
N ALA A 61 -1.23 0.33 2.89
CA ALA A 61 -0.91 1.73 3.17
C ALA A 61 -0.62 1.98 4.66
N GLN A 62 -1.39 1.38 5.57
CA GLN A 62 -1.16 1.47 7.02
C GLN A 62 0.17 0.84 7.44
N ILE A 63 0.54 -0.30 6.86
CA ILE A 63 1.84 -0.95 7.10
C ILE A 63 2.97 -0.03 6.63
N VAL A 64 2.90 0.50 5.40
CA VAL A 64 3.90 1.44 4.88
C VAL A 64 4.04 2.69 5.75
N LEU A 65 2.93 3.23 6.29
CA LEU A 65 3.00 4.36 7.23
C LEU A 65 3.78 4.01 8.51
N ARG A 66 3.65 2.79 9.02
CA ARG A 66 4.45 2.34 10.18
C ARG A 66 5.93 2.20 9.83
N GLU A 67 6.25 1.65 8.66
CA GLU A 67 7.65 1.53 8.21
C GLU A 67 8.27 2.90 7.92
N ARG A 68 7.51 3.84 7.35
CA ARG A 68 7.94 5.23 7.15
C ARG A 68 8.32 5.93 8.46
N ALA A 69 7.66 5.61 9.56
CA ALA A 69 8.03 6.17 10.87
C ALA A 69 9.43 5.73 11.32
N LYS A 70 9.92 4.59 10.83
CA LYS A 70 11.27 4.06 11.10
C LYS A 70 12.29 4.52 10.06
N ASN A 71 11.85 4.71 8.81
CA ASN A 71 12.68 5.12 7.68
C ASN A 71 12.03 6.28 6.90
N PRO A 72 12.48 7.53 7.11
CA PRO A 72 11.93 8.72 6.44
C PRO A 72 12.08 8.73 4.91
N ALA A 73 12.95 7.90 4.34
CA ALA A 73 13.10 7.76 2.88
C ALA A 73 11.90 7.04 2.23
N ILE A 74 11.05 6.40 3.02
CA ILE A 74 9.85 5.74 2.52
C ILE A 74 8.77 6.78 2.23
N HIS A 75 8.23 6.71 1.02
CA HIS A 75 7.12 7.54 0.54
C HIS A 75 5.88 6.68 0.32
N LEU A 76 4.73 7.18 0.76
CA LEU A 76 3.42 6.62 0.43
C LEU A 76 2.64 7.62 -0.42
N VAL A 77 2.18 7.18 -1.58
CA VAL A 77 1.34 7.96 -2.50
C VAL A 77 -0.08 7.37 -2.48
N ALA A 78 -1.05 8.22 -2.17
CA ALA A 78 -2.48 7.90 -2.26
C ALA A 78 -3.02 8.26 -3.65
N ALA A 79 -3.22 7.26 -4.49
CA ALA A 79 -3.80 7.40 -5.83
C ALA A 79 -5.33 7.30 -5.75
N VAL A 80 -5.98 8.36 -5.26
CA VAL A 80 -7.44 8.42 -5.15
C VAL A 80 -8.05 8.70 -6.53
N PRO A 81 -8.97 7.85 -7.04
CA PRO A 81 -9.43 7.94 -8.44
C PRO A 81 -10.31 9.17 -8.71
N TYR A 82 -11.12 9.60 -7.73
CA TYR A 82 -11.95 10.80 -7.82
C TYR A 82 -12.35 11.28 -6.42
N LYS A 83 -12.77 12.55 -6.31
CA LYS A 83 -13.22 13.15 -5.04
C LYS A 83 -14.46 12.43 -4.50
N GLY A 84 -14.42 11.98 -3.25
CA GLY A 84 -15.53 11.24 -2.63
C GLY A 84 -15.59 9.76 -3.02
N PHE A 85 -14.47 9.16 -3.45
CA PHE A 85 -14.38 7.72 -3.70
C PHE A 85 -14.85 6.86 -2.50
N GLU A 86 -14.60 7.37 -1.29
CA GLU A 86 -14.98 6.80 -0.02
C GLU A 86 -16.45 7.06 0.37
N SER A 87 -17.14 7.99 -0.29
CA SER A 87 -18.41 8.55 0.20
C SER A 87 -19.57 7.56 0.29
N ARG A 88 -19.45 6.40 -0.37
CA ARG A 88 -20.45 5.32 -0.37
C ARG A 88 -20.12 4.18 0.59
N TRP A 89 -19.02 4.29 1.33
CA TRP A 89 -18.64 3.25 2.29
C TRP A 89 -19.42 3.46 3.58
N GLN A 90 -20.04 2.38 4.07
CA GLN A 90 -20.69 2.42 5.38
C GLN A 90 -19.61 2.60 6.46
N ALA A 91 -19.82 3.57 7.36
CA ALA A 91 -19.03 3.64 8.58
C ALA A 91 -19.26 2.32 9.36
N ARG A 92 -18.17 1.70 9.78
CA ARG A 92 -18.21 0.59 10.73
C ARG A 92 -18.30 1.12 12.14
#